data_AF-A0A842NFS9-F1
#
_entry.id   AF-A0A842NFS9-F1
#
_cell.length_a   1.000
_cell.length_b   1.000
_cell.length_c   1.000
_cell.angle_alpha   90.00
_cell.angle_beta   90.00
_cell.angle_gamma   90.00
#
_symmetry.space_group_name_H-M   'P 1'
#
loop_
_entity.id
_entity.type
_entity.pdbx_description
1 polymer ?
#
loop_
_entity_poly.entity_id
_entity_poly.type
_entity_poly.pdbx_seq_one_letter_code
_entity_poly.pdbx_strand_id
1 'polypeptide(L)'
;MLAWQVERLIHVGAEAEVSSGLYLGLPAIMKIRKPRSYRNPQLDRRLTTSRMMAEARMLSRLSQSSLPVPNILACEMSKGMMVQSLMPGKQIVDILRNSATDVKTAMRLVGNAIRQLHSVGAIHGDLTTNNLL
;
A
#
# COMPACT_ATOMS: atom_id res chain seq x y z
N MET A 1 3.93 18.19 19.41
CA MET A 1 4.41 17.01 18.66
C MET A 1 3.86 17.10 17.24
N LEU A 2 4.69 16.98 16.20
CA LEU A 2 4.18 16.93 14.82
C LEU A 2 3.46 15.60 14.59
N ALA A 3 2.32 15.64 13.90
CA ALA A 3 1.52 14.45 13.62
C ALA A 3 2.25 13.45 12.72
N TRP A 4 3.07 13.94 11.78
CA TRP A 4 3.93 13.12 10.92
C TRP A 4 5.38 13.60 11.03
N GLN A 5 6.31 12.67 11.16
CA GLN A 5 7.76 12.90 11.17
C GLN A 5 8.39 12.01 10.11
N VAL A 6 8.93 12.60 9.04
CA VAL A 6 9.54 11.84 7.95
C VAL A 6 10.92 11.33 8.35
N GLU A 7 11.20 10.07 8.03
CA GLU A 7 12.53 9.47 8.23
C GLU A 7 13.24 9.24 6.90
N ARG A 8 12.54 8.66 5.92
CA ARG A 8 13.14 8.27 4.64
C ARG A 8 12.11 8.29 3.51
N LEU A 9 12.51 8.82 2.35
CA LEU A 9 11.79 8.59 1.10
C LEU A 9 12.09 7.18 0.59
N ILE A 10 11.08 6.32 0.52
CA ILE A 10 11.24 4.93 0.07
C ILE A 10 11.23 4.86 -1.45
N HIS A 11 10.26 5.52 -2.08
CA HIS A 11 10.03 5.39 -3.50
C HIS A 11 9.29 6.59 -4.06
N VAL A 12 9.71 7.02 -5.26
CA VAL A 12 8.97 7.98 -6.08
C VAL A 12 8.44 7.20 -7.28
N GLY A 13 7.20 6.77 -7.16
CA GLY A 13 6.53 6.05 -8.24
C GLY A 13 5.85 7.03 -9.19
N ALA A 14 5.36 6.49 -10.31
CA ALA A 14 4.52 7.27 -11.20
C ALA A 14 3.26 7.77 -10.46
N GLU A 15 2.62 6.90 -9.68
CA GLU A 15 1.30 7.17 -9.08
C GLU A 15 1.35 7.82 -7.69
N ALA A 16 2.38 7.52 -6.91
CA ALA A 16 2.52 8.07 -5.56
C ALA A 16 3.99 8.16 -5.14
N GLU A 17 4.26 9.14 -4.29
CA GLU A 17 5.47 9.19 -3.48
C GLU A 17 5.22 8.48 -2.16
N VAL A 18 6.16 7.65 -1.74
CA VAL A 18 6.06 6.81 -0.56
C VAL A 18 7.23 7.11 0.36
N SER A 19 6.95 7.50 1.60
CA SER A 19 7.95 7.75 2.63
C SER A 19 7.65 6.96 3.90
N SER A 20 8.70 6.51 4.60
CA SER A 20 8.60 6.02 5.97
C SER A 20 8.80 7.14 6.97
N GLY A 21 8.22 6.95 8.14
CA GLY A 21 8.36 7.88 9.25
C GLY A 21 7.54 7.44 10.45
N LEU A 22 7.31 8.38 11.35
CA LEU A 22 6.48 8.19 12.53
C LEU A 22 5.18 8.98 12.38
N TYR A 23 4.05 8.30 12.58
CA TYR A 23 2.75 8.93 12.74
C TYR A 23 2.34 8.84 14.22
N LEU A 24 2.24 10.00 14.89
CA LEU A 24 2.00 10.08 16.34
C LEU A 24 2.94 9.19 17.18
N GLY A 25 4.20 9.06 16.75
CA GLY A 25 5.22 8.23 17.41
C GLY A 25 5.22 6.75 17.00
N LEU A 26 4.32 6.31 16.12
CA LEU A 26 4.25 4.92 15.64
C LEU A 26 4.87 4.77 14.24
N PRO A 27 5.64 3.69 13.95
CA PRO A 27 6.18 3.41 12.63
C PRO A 27 5.09 3.31 11.56
N ALA A 28 5.23 4.12 10.51
CA ALA A 28 4.22 4.29 9.48
C ALA A 28 4.80 4.61 8.10
N ILE A 29 3.98 4.42 7.09
CA ILE A 29 4.21 4.77 5.70
C ILE A 29 3.23 5.85 5.28
N MET A 30 3.72 6.94 4.70
CA MET A 30 2.91 7.97 4.06
C MET A 30 2.99 7.81 2.54
N LYS A 31 1.82 7.70 1.90
CA LYS A 31 1.63 7.71 0.45
C LYS A 31 1.00 9.05 0.05
N ILE A 32 1.63 9.76 -0.88
CA ILE A 32 1.11 11.00 -1.46
C ILE A 32 0.94 10.81 -2.96
N ARG A 33 -0.31 10.84 -3.44
CA ARG A 33 -0.64 10.75 -4.87
C ARG A 33 -0.54 12.14 -5.49
N LYS A 34 0.40 12.33 -6.41
CA LYS A 34 0.58 13.61 -7.13
C LYS A 34 -0.39 13.72 -8.31
N PRO A 35 -0.99 14.90 -8.56
CA PRO A 35 -1.85 15.11 -9.71
C PRO A 35 -1.12 14.80 -11.03
N ARG A 36 -1.84 14.20 -11.98
CA ARG A 36 -1.29 13.90 -13.30
C ARG A 36 -1.53 15.06 -14.25
N SER A 37 -0.46 15.75 -14.66
CA SER A 37 -0.52 16.94 -15.54
C SER A 37 -1.19 16.68 -16.89
N TYR A 38 -1.14 15.45 -17.39
CA TYR A 38 -1.76 15.07 -18.66
C TYR A 38 -3.28 14.85 -18.57
N ARG A 39 -3.87 14.81 -17.36
CA ARG A 39 -5.31 14.62 -17.18
C ARG A 39 -6.02 15.94 -16.92
N ASN A 40 -7.27 16.02 -17.33
CA ASN A 40 -8.14 17.11 -16.89
C ASN A 40 -8.20 17.16 -15.34
N PRO A 41 -8.02 18.33 -14.70
CA PRO A 41 -7.95 18.44 -13.24
C PRO A 41 -9.18 17.88 -12.50
N GLN A 42 -10.38 18.04 -13.04
CA GLN A 42 -11.60 17.54 -12.42
C GLN A 42 -11.65 16.01 -12.48
N LEU A 43 -11.27 15.43 -13.63
CA LEU A 43 -11.19 13.99 -13.80
C LEU A 43 -10.14 13.38 -12.87
N ASP A 44 -8.95 13.97 -12.80
CA ASP A 44 -7.85 13.46 -11.99
C ASP A 44 -8.17 13.49 -10.49
N ARG A 45 -8.78 14.57 -10.00
CA ARG A 45 -9.29 14.65 -8.62
C ARG A 45 -10.30 13.54 -8.34
N ARG A 46 -11.32 13.39 -9.22
CA ARG A 46 -12.35 12.36 -9.07
C ARG A 46 -11.75 10.95 -9.03
N LEU A 47 -10.83 10.64 -9.95
CA LEU A 47 -10.17 9.33 -10.02
C LEU A 47 -9.29 9.08 -8.79
N THR A 48 -8.50 10.06 -8.37
CA THR A 48 -7.62 9.95 -7.20
C THR A 48 -8.43 9.70 -5.94
N THR A 49 -9.47 10.51 -5.70
CA THR A 49 -10.37 10.33 -4.55
C THR A 49 -11.08 8.97 -4.59
N SER A 50 -11.61 8.56 -5.75
CA SER A 50 -12.30 7.27 -5.88
C SER A 50 -11.37 6.08 -5.60
N ARG A 51 -10.14 6.10 -6.13
CA ARG A 51 -9.14 5.04 -5.91
C ARG A 51 -8.70 4.98 -4.45
N MET A 52 -8.42 6.14 -3.84
CA MET A 52 -8.04 6.18 -2.43
C MET A 52 -9.15 5.74 -1.50
N MET A 53 -10.41 6.11 -1.78
CA MET A 53 -11.55 5.62 -1.00
C MET A 53 -11.72 4.12 -1.13
N ALA A 54 -11.53 3.55 -2.32
CA ALA A 54 -11.57 2.10 -2.52
C ALA A 54 -10.45 1.40 -1.74
N GLU A 55 -9.22 1.90 -1.82
CA GLU A 55 -8.05 1.38 -1.08
C GLU A 55 -8.28 1.46 0.43
N ALA A 56 -8.72 2.61 0.95
CA ALA A 56 -8.99 2.80 2.37
C ALA A 56 -10.10 1.87 2.88
N ARG A 57 -11.23 1.78 2.16
CA ARG A 57 -12.34 0.89 2.54
C ARG A 57 -11.91 -0.58 2.54
N MET A 58 -11.14 -0.99 1.54
CA MET A 58 -10.66 -2.37 1.45
C MET A 58 -9.71 -2.69 2.60
N LEU A 59 -8.72 -1.83 2.87
CA LEU A 59 -7.79 -2.03 3.98
C LEU A 59 -8.49 -2.01 5.35
N SER A 60 -9.41 -1.07 5.59
CA SER A 60 -10.18 -1.03 6.83
C SER A 60 -11.06 -2.27 7.05
N ARG A 61 -11.59 -2.88 5.98
CA ARG A 61 -12.31 -4.15 6.08
C ARG A 61 -11.36 -5.32 6.32
N LEU A 62 -10.25 -5.38 5.59
CA LEU A 62 -9.30 -6.49 5.67
C LEU A 62 -8.53 -6.50 6.99
N SER A 63 -8.30 -5.34 7.62
CA SER A 63 -7.62 -5.27 8.93
C SER A 63 -8.42 -5.89 10.08
N GLN A 64 -9.73 -6.12 9.88
CA GLN A 64 -10.59 -6.86 10.82
C GLN A 64 -10.49 -8.38 10.65
N SER A 65 -9.72 -8.85 9.66
CA SER A 65 -9.47 -10.28 9.41
C SER A 65 -8.08 -10.68 9.91
N SER A 66 -7.74 -11.97 9.81
CA SER A 66 -6.41 -12.47 10.15
C SER A 66 -5.34 -12.19 9.10
N LEU A 67 -5.65 -11.42 8.05
CA LEU A 67 -4.71 -11.12 6.97
C LEU A 67 -3.68 -10.08 7.40
N PRO A 68 -2.39 -10.25 7.04
CA PRO A 68 -1.34 -9.30 7.35
C PRO A 68 -1.40 -8.10 6.38
N VAL A 69 -2.38 -7.22 6.57
CA VAL A 69 -2.55 -5.99 5.80
C VAL A 69 -2.20 -4.76 6.63
N PRO A 70 -1.78 -3.65 6.01
CA PRO A 70 -1.52 -2.42 6.74
C PRO A 70 -2.83 -1.81 7.28
N ASN A 71 -2.74 -1.25 8.48
CA ASN A 71 -3.81 -0.46 9.09
C ASN A 71 -3.79 0.96 8.54
N ILE A 72 -4.97 1.49 8.18
CA ILE A 72 -5.12 2.92 7.87
C ILE A 72 -5.02 3.72 9.18
N LEU A 73 -4.06 4.63 9.26
CA LEU A 73 -3.85 5.50 10.42
C LEU A 73 -4.45 6.90 10.21
N ALA A 74 -4.36 7.42 8.98
CA ALA A 74 -4.96 8.68 8.59
C ALA A 74 -5.17 8.75 7.08
N CYS A 75 -6.15 9.52 6.63
CA CYS A 75 -6.34 9.84 5.23
C CYS A 75 -6.78 11.29 5.06
N GLU A 76 -6.24 11.97 4.06
CA GLU A 76 -6.70 13.27 3.60
C GLU A 76 -6.87 13.22 2.08
N MET A 77 -8.11 12.96 1.65
CA MET A 77 -8.44 12.72 0.25
C MET A 77 -8.25 13.96 -0.62
N SER A 78 -8.44 15.17 -0.06
CA SER A 78 -8.26 16.41 -0.80
C SER A 78 -6.80 16.65 -1.19
N LYS A 79 -5.86 16.12 -0.39
CA LYS A 79 -4.41 16.22 -0.60
C LYS A 79 -3.79 14.97 -1.23
N GLY A 80 -4.60 13.96 -1.56
CA GLY A 80 -4.08 12.70 -2.08
C GLY A 80 -3.23 11.91 -1.07
N MET A 81 -3.40 12.16 0.23
CA MET A 81 -2.53 11.64 1.29
C MET A 81 -3.18 10.47 2.04
N MET A 82 -2.41 9.42 2.25
CA MET A 82 -2.80 8.26 3.07
C MET A 82 -1.63 7.82 3.93
N VAL A 83 -1.87 7.66 5.23
CA VAL A 83 -0.90 7.15 6.20
C VAL A 83 -1.36 5.78 6.67
N GLN A 84 -0.46 4.81 6.60
CA GLN A 84 -0.72 3.42 6.94
C GLN A 84 0.37 2.87 7.86
N SER A 85 0.11 1.80 8.61
CA SER A 85 1.13 1.14 9.42
C SER A 85 2.28 0.62 8.55
N LEU A 86 3.51 0.69 9.07
CA LEU A 86 4.65 0.06 8.43
C LEU A 86 4.51 -1.47 8.51
N MET A 87 4.60 -2.14 7.36
CA MET A 87 4.62 -3.60 7.29
C MET A 87 6.08 -4.09 7.22
N PRO A 88 6.46 -5.08 8.05
CA PRO A 88 7.77 -5.71 7.92
C PRO A 88 7.82 -6.57 6.64
N GLY A 89 8.99 -6.68 6.03
CA GLY A 89 9.20 -7.54 4.86
C GLY A 89 9.92 -6.85 3.71
N LYS A 90 10.15 -7.59 2.64
CA LYS A 90 10.75 -7.10 1.38
C LYS A 90 9.76 -7.40 0.27
N GLN A 91 9.70 -6.56 -0.76
CA GLN A 91 8.82 -6.82 -1.87
C GLN A 91 9.14 -8.17 -2.54
N ILE A 92 8.11 -8.89 -2.95
CA ILE A 92 8.25 -10.19 -3.63
C ILE A 92 9.13 -10.05 -4.89
N VAL A 93 9.05 -8.93 -5.60
CA VAL A 93 9.92 -8.67 -6.77
C VAL A 93 11.41 -8.76 -6.42
N ASP A 94 11.82 -8.26 -5.26
CA ASP A 94 13.23 -8.27 -4.83
C ASP A 94 13.65 -9.66 -4.37
N ILE A 95 12.74 -10.37 -3.70
CA ILE A 95 12.94 -11.76 -3.27
C ILE A 95 13.14 -12.67 -4.49
N LEU A 96 12.34 -12.50 -5.54
CA LEU A 96 12.41 -13.30 -6.77
C LEU A 96 13.63 -12.96 -7.63
N ARG A 97 14.17 -11.75 -7.54
CA ARG A 97 15.40 -11.36 -8.23
C ARG A 97 16.67 -11.93 -7.57
N ASN A 98 16.58 -12.34 -6.32
CA ASN A 98 17.70 -12.96 -5.62
C ASN A 98 17.83 -14.45 -6.03
N SER A 99 18.96 -14.81 -6.63
CA SER A 99 19.24 -16.15 -7.14
C SER A 99 19.34 -17.23 -6.06
N ALA A 100 19.54 -16.84 -4.79
CA ALA A 100 19.60 -17.77 -3.66
C ALA A 100 18.22 -18.15 -3.09
N THR A 101 17.14 -17.53 -3.57
CA THR A 101 15.79 -17.74 -3.03
C THR A 101 15.19 -19.06 -3.53
N ASP A 102 14.57 -19.84 -2.63
CA ASP A 102 13.62 -20.89 -3.02
C ASP A 102 12.32 -20.26 -3.55
N VAL A 103 12.31 -19.99 -4.85
CA VAL A 103 11.19 -19.39 -5.58
C VAL A 103 9.91 -20.21 -5.40
N LYS A 104 10.01 -21.54 -5.37
CA LYS A 104 8.82 -22.42 -5.27
C LYS A 104 8.14 -22.22 -3.92
N THR A 105 8.92 -22.16 -2.84
CA THR A 105 8.37 -21.89 -1.50
C THR A 105 7.78 -20.49 -1.41
N ALA A 106 8.47 -19.47 -1.92
CA ALA A 106 7.98 -18.09 -1.92
C ALA A 106 6.63 -17.95 -2.67
N MET A 107 6.53 -18.53 -3.87
CA MET A 107 5.31 -18.48 -4.67
C MET A 107 4.16 -19.28 -4.05
N ARG A 108 4.46 -20.36 -3.32
CA ARG A 108 3.45 -21.10 -2.55
C ARG A 108 2.87 -20.24 -1.42
N LEU A 109 3.70 -19.47 -0.71
CA LEU A 109 3.24 -18.53 0.33
C LEU A 109 2.39 -17.41 -0.27
N VAL A 110 2.80 -16.85 -1.40
CA VAL A 110 2.00 -15.87 -2.16
C VAL A 110 0.63 -16.45 -2.54
N GLY A 111 0.59 -17.67 -3.09
CA GLY A 111 -0.66 -18.36 -3.40
C GLY A 111 -1.58 -18.56 -2.20
N ASN A 112 -1.01 -18.91 -1.04
CA ASN A 112 -1.76 -19.04 0.21
C ASN A 112 -2.35 -17.70 0.68
N ALA A 113 -1.58 -16.60 0.60
CA ALA A 113 -2.06 -15.27 0.96
C ALA A 113 -3.21 -14.81 0.04
N ILE A 114 -3.10 -15.04 -1.27
CA ILE A 114 -4.16 -14.75 -2.24
C ILE A 114 -5.41 -15.58 -1.94
N ARG A 115 -5.24 -16.88 -1.65
CA ARG A 115 -6.36 -17.74 -1.26
C ARG A 115 -7.06 -17.21 -0.01
N GLN A 116 -6.32 -16.79 1.00
CA GLN A 116 -6.90 -16.21 2.23
C GLN A 116 -7.67 -14.92 1.92
N LEU A 117 -7.12 -14.04 1.08
CA LEU A 117 -7.80 -12.83 0.61
C LEU A 117 -9.14 -13.15 -0.08
N HIS A 118 -9.15 -14.13 -0.98
CA HIS A 118 -10.36 -14.55 -1.67
C HIS A 118 -11.38 -15.22 -0.72
N SER A 119 -10.90 -15.95 0.30
CA SER A 119 -11.77 -16.62 1.27
C SER A 119 -12.59 -15.67 2.13
N VAL A 120 -12.14 -14.42 2.30
CA VAL A 120 -12.89 -13.34 2.97
C VAL A 120 -13.74 -12.51 2.00
N GLY A 121 -13.90 -12.98 0.76
CA GLY A 121 -14.69 -12.33 -0.28
C GLY A 121 -14.10 -11.01 -0.76
N ALA A 122 -12.77 -10.89 -0.78
CA ALA A 122 -12.06 -9.73 -1.30
C ALA A 122 -11.25 -10.09 -2.55
N ILE A 123 -11.13 -9.14 -3.48
CA ILE A 123 -10.36 -9.27 -4.71
C ILE A 123 -9.44 -8.06 -4.80
N HIS A 124 -8.15 -8.26 -5.04
CA HIS A 124 -7.16 -7.18 -5.05
C HIS A 124 -7.33 -6.22 -6.26
N GLY A 125 -7.66 -6.75 -7.44
CA GLY A 125 -7.89 -5.97 -8.67
C GLY A 125 -6.63 -5.50 -9.41
N ASP A 126 -5.48 -5.45 -8.75
CA ASP A 126 -4.16 -5.12 -9.34
C ASP A 126 -3.02 -5.93 -8.71
N LEU A 127 -3.10 -7.26 -8.79
CA LEU A 127 -2.12 -8.12 -8.11
C LEU A 127 -0.81 -8.20 -8.92
N THR A 128 0.28 -7.68 -8.36
CA THR A 128 1.62 -7.73 -8.96
C THR A 128 2.68 -8.06 -7.91
N THR A 129 3.88 -8.45 -8.32
CA THR A 129 5.02 -8.73 -7.41
C THR A 129 5.51 -7.50 -6.64
N ASN A 130 5.12 -6.28 -7.05
CA ASN A 130 5.44 -5.04 -6.34
C ASN A 130 4.44 -4.70 -5.23
N ASN A 131 3.24 -5.29 -5.28
CA ASN A 131 2.13 -5.03 -4.36
C ASN A 131 2.08 -6.05 -3.19
N LEU A 132 3.08 -6.95 -3.12
CA LEU A 132 3.21 -7.99 -2.09
C LEU A 132 4.57 -7.86 -1.38
N LEU A 133 4.58 -8.14 -0.08
CA LEU A 133 5.75 -8.16 0.82
C LEU A 133 6.04 -9.57 1.34
#